data_AF-A0A372M2P3-F1
#
_entry.id   AF-A0A372M2P3-F1
#
_cell.length_a   1.000
_cell.length_b   1.000
_cell.length_c   1.000
_cell.angle_alpha   90.00
_cell.angle_beta   90.00
_cell.angle_gamma   90.00
#
_symmetry.space_group_name_H-M   'P 1'
#
loop_
_entity.id
_entity.type
_entity.pdbx_description
1 polymer ?
#
loop_
_entity_poly.entity_id
_entity_poly.type
_entity_poly.pdbx_seq_one_letter_code
_entity_poly.pdbx_strand_id
1 'polypeptide(L)'
;MFLLLCVVQFAVAAHAQHIAQSAASRALATARAEDSSAAAGAARAETTLRLLAGRVLTAPAVQVDRSGEHAVAHVEGTVMTVVPGLDLKVSGHAAGPVEKWTAE
;
A
#
# COMPACT_ATOMS: atom_id res chain seq x y z
N MET A 1 -20.01 -15.06 21.30
CA MET A 1 -20.03 -13.74 20.64
C MET A 1 -18.64 -13.14 20.42
N PHE A 2 -17.81 -12.99 21.46
CA PHE A 2 -16.50 -12.31 21.34
C PHE A 2 -15.56 -12.95 20.29
N LEU A 3 -15.46 -14.29 20.25
CA LEU A 3 -14.66 -15.00 19.25
C LEU A 3 -15.08 -14.69 17.81
N LEU A 4 -16.38 -14.47 17.57
CA LEU A 4 -16.89 -14.13 16.24
C LEU A 4 -16.41 -12.73 15.81
N LEU A 5 -16.41 -11.77 16.73
CA LEU A 5 -15.89 -10.41 16.49
C LEU A 5 -14.39 -10.44 16.20
N CYS A 6 -13.60 -11.25 16.92
CA CYS A 6 -12.17 -11.41 16.66
C CYS A 6 -11.89 -11.98 15.27
N VAL A 7 -12.67 -12.98 14.81
CA VAL A 7 -12.50 -13.56 13.47
C VAL A 7 -12.82 -12.53 12.38
N VAL A 8 -13.89 -11.74 12.55
CA VAL A 8 -14.22 -10.65 11.61
C VAL A 8 -13.11 -9.60 11.60
N GLN A 9 -12.61 -9.19 12.76
CA GLN A 9 -11.53 -8.21 12.87
C GLN A 9 -10.24 -8.70 12.20
N PHE A 10 -9.90 -9.98 12.35
CA PHE A 10 -8.76 -10.60 11.68
C PHE A 10 -8.95 -10.67 10.17
N ALA A 11 -10.15 -11.05 9.69
CA ALA A 11 -10.46 -11.09 8.27
C ALA A 11 -10.33 -9.70 7.61
N VAL A 12 -10.80 -8.65 8.29
CA VAL A 12 -10.66 -7.26 7.83
C VAL A 12 -9.19 -6.84 7.82
N ALA A 13 -8.39 -7.20 8.83
CA ALA A 13 -6.96 -6.90 8.86
C ALA A 13 -6.19 -7.63 7.74
N ALA A 14 -6.49 -8.91 7.49
CA ALA A 14 -5.91 -9.67 6.39
C ALA A 14 -6.26 -9.06 5.02
N HIS A 15 -7.50 -8.62 4.85
CA HIS A 15 -7.92 -7.92 3.63
C HIS A 15 -7.19 -6.59 3.44
N ALA A 16 -7.07 -5.79 4.51
CA ALA A 16 -6.35 -4.52 4.52
C ALA A 16 -4.86 -4.70 4.16
N GLN A 17 -4.21 -5.75 4.66
CA GLN A 17 -2.81 -6.04 4.35
C GLN A 17 -2.62 -6.43 2.88
N HIS A 18 -3.55 -7.20 2.32
CA HIS A 18 -3.52 -7.56 0.90
C HIS A 18 -3.70 -6.34 -0.01
N ILE A 19 -4.56 -5.39 0.38
CA ILE A 19 -4.75 -4.11 -0.31
C ILE A 19 -3.46 -3.27 -0.24
N ALA A 20 -2.84 -3.14 0.94
CA ALA A 20 -1.60 -2.39 1.11
C ALA A 20 -0.47 -2.94 0.24
N GLN A 21 -0.32 -4.27 0.18
CA GLN A 21 0.70 -4.92 -0.65
C GLN A 21 0.43 -4.77 -2.15
N SER A 22 -0.83 -4.85 -2.56
CA SER A 22 -1.23 -4.61 -3.96
C SER A 22 -1.00 -3.15 -4.36
N ALA A 23 -1.31 -2.21 -3.48
CA ALA A 23 -1.06 -0.78 -3.68
C ALA A 23 0.44 -0.49 -3.79
N ALA A 24 1.26 -1.04 -2.90
CA ALA A 24 2.73 -0.88 -2.93
C ALA A 24 3.31 -1.43 -4.24
N SER A 25 2.86 -2.60 -4.67
CA SER A 25 3.32 -3.23 -5.92
C SER A 25 2.94 -2.41 -7.16
N ARG A 26 1.71 -1.86 -7.20
CA ARG A 26 1.25 -0.98 -8.28
C ARG A 26 1.97 0.37 -8.27
N ALA A 27 2.25 0.92 -7.10
CA ALA A 27 3.02 2.14 -6.92
C ALA A 27 4.45 1.96 -7.46
N LEU A 28 5.09 0.85 -7.11
CA LEU A 28 6.41 0.47 -7.59
C LEU A 28 6.44 0.27 -9.11
N ALA A 29 5.49 -0.47 -9.67
CA ALA A 29 5.39 -0.65 -11.13
C ALA A 29 5.22 0.69 -11.86
N THR A 30 4.42 1.60 -11.29
CA THR A 30 4.24 2.93 -11.86
C THR A 30 5.51 3.76 -11.73
N ALA A 31 6.16 3.78 -10.57
CA ALA A 31 7.39 4.53 -10.32
C ALA A 31 8.59 4.04 -11.14
N ARG A 32 8.56 2.79 -11.61
CA ARG A 32 9.60 2.18 -12.45
C ARG A 32 9.55 2.53 -13.92
N ALA A 33 8.40 2.98 -14.43
CA ALA A 33 8.30 3.38 -15.83
C ALA A 33 9.23 4.57 -16.13
N GLU A 34 9.87 4.56 -17.30
CA GLU A 34 10.90 5.53 -17.72
C GLU A 34 10.46 6.98 -17.49
N ASP A 35 9.29 7.36 -18.00
CA ASP A 35 8.71 8.72 -17.86
C ASP A 35 7.99 9.00 -16.53
N SER A 36 8.12 8.11 -15.54
CA SER A 36 7.40 8.24 -14.28
C SER A 36 8.19 8.98 -13.20
N SER A 37 7.62 9.15 -12.02
CA SER A 37 8.29 9.74 -10.87
C SER A 37 7.81 9.09 -9.57
N ALA A 38 8.55 9.30 -8.49
CA ALA A 38 8.10 8.94 -7.15
C ALA A 38 6.71 9.51 -6.83
N ALA A 39 6.45 10.78 -7.22
CA ALA A 39 5.16 11.43 -7.05
C ALA A 39 4.04 10.75 -7.85
N ALA A 40 4.31 10.30 -9.08
CA ALA A 40 3.35 9.55 -9.88
C ALA A 40 3.02 8.17 -9.27
N GLY A 41 4.03 7.48 -8.73
CA GLY A 41 3.85 6.25 -7.96
C GLY A 41 2.99 6.48 -6.71
N ALA A 42 3.24 7.55 -5.97
CA ALA A 42 2.48 7.91 -4.77
C ALA A 42 1.01 8.22 -5.10
N ALA A 43 0.75 9.05 -6.11
CA ALA A 43 -0.61 9.38 -6.56
C ALA A 43 -1.39 8.13 -7.03
N ARG A 44 -0.70 7.16 -7.65
CA ARG A 44 -1.30 5.89 -8.06
C ARG A 44 -1.65 5.00 -6.87
N ALA A 45 -0.77 4.93 -5.88
CA ALA A 45 -1.03 4.21 -4.64
C ALA A 45 -2.23 4.81 -3.90
N GLU A 46 -2.26 6.14 -3.74
CA GLU A 46 -3.38 6.85 -3.12
C GLU A 46 -4.70 6.59 -3.83
N THR A 47 -4.70 6.62 -5.17
CA THR A 47 -5.90 6.34 -5.95
C THR A 47 -6.36 4.90 -5.77
N THR A 48 -5.42 3.95 -5.71
CA THR A 48 -5.70 2.53 -5.43
C THR A 48 -6.29 2.37 -4.02
N LEU A 49 -5.73 3.06 -3.03
CA LEU A 49 -6.24 3.08 -1.66
C LEU A 49 -7.62 3.72 -1.56
N ARG A 50 -7.90 4.82 -2.26
CA ARG A 50 -9.23 5.42 -2.31
C ARG A 50 -10.28 4.46 -2.89
N LEU A 51 -9.91 3.71 -3.93
CA LEU A 51 -10.82 2.76 -4.59
C LEU A 51 -11.05 1.47 -3.78
N LEU A 52 -10.01 0.93 -3.15
CA LEU A 52 -10.10 -0.37 -2.45
C LEU A 52 -10.36 -0.24 -0.95
N ALA A 53 -9.97 0.89 -0.33
CA ALA A 53 -9.92 1.02 1.13
C ALA A 53 -10.91 2.03 1.71
N GLY A 54 -11.77 2.64 0.90
CA GLY A 54 -12.65 3.77 1.28
C GLY A 54 -13.59 3.58 2.48
N ARG A 55 -13.67 2.39 3.07
CA ARG A 55 -14.36 2.12 4.37
C ARG A 55 -13.56 1.25 5.34
N VAL A 56 -12.34 0.81 4.99
CA VAL A 56 -11.59 -0.21 5.74
C VAL A 56 -10.27 0.34 6.30
N LEU A 57 -9.60 1.27 5.61
CA LEU A 57 -8.43 1.97 6.13
C LEU A 57 -8.78 3.42 6.51
N THR A 58 -8.32 3.81 7.69
CA THR A 58 -8.33 5.18 8.20
C THR A 58 -6.92 5.74 8.06
N ALA A 59 -6.80 6.96 7.51
CA ALA A 59 -5.54 7.69 7.32
C ALA A 59 -4.42 6.88 6.62
N PRO A 60 -4.63 6.42 5.37
CA PRO A 60 -3.55 5.76 4.64
C PRO A 60 -2.43 6.77 4.30
N ALA A 61 -1.19 6.39 4.57
CA ALA A 61 0.01 7.15 4.24
C ALA A 61 0.81 6.39 3.17
N VAL A 62 1.28 7.10 2.16
CA VAL A 62 2.09 6.53 1.08
C VAL A 62 3.40 7.28 0.99
N GLN A 63 4.50 6.53 0.97
CA GLN A 63 5.83 7.05 0.71
C GLN A 63 6.41 6.28 -0.47
N VAL A 64 6.85 6.99 -1.49
CA VAL A 64 7.53 6.40 -2.64
C VAL A 64 8.84 7.13 -2.81
N ASP A 65 9.92 6.38 -2.81
CA ASP A 65 11.27 6.87 -3.06
C ASP A 65 11.77 6.28 -4.37
N ARG A 66 12.23 7.13 -5.29
CA ARG A 66 12.85 6.72 -6.55
C ARG A 66 14.26 7.30 -6.60
N SER A 67 15.26 6.44 -6.67
CA SER A 67 16.62 6.78 -7.09
C SER A 67 16.84 6.35 -8.55
N GLY A 68 17.91 6.81 -9.19
CA GLY A 68 18.21 6.47 -10.59
C GLY A 68 18.45 4.98 -10.85
N GLU A 69 18.54 4.14 -9.82
CA GLU A 69 18.75 2.70 -9.95
C GLU A 69 17.69 1.86 -9.24
N HIS A 70 17.02 2.41 -8.21
CA HIS A 70 16.06 1.69 -7.39
C HIS A 70 14.80 2.52 -7.12
N ALA A 71 13.66 1.86 -7.13
CA ALA A 71 12.41 2.43 -6.63
C ALA A 71 11.94 1.61 -5.41
N VAL A 72 11.43 2.31 -4.41
CA VAL A 72 10.86 1.76 -3.18
C VAL A 72 9.50 2.41 -2.97
N ALA A 73 8.49 1.60 -2.71
CA ALA A 73 7.15 2.04 -2.37
C ALA A 73 6.75 1.43 -1.02
N HIS A 74 6.40 2.31 -0.09
CA HIS A 74 5.93 1.98 1.24
C HIS A 74 4.52 2.54 1.42
N VAL A 75 3.61 1.68 1.88
CA VAL A 75 2.21 2.02 2.09
C VAL A 75 1.84 1.62 3.51
N GLU A 76 1.39 2.57 4.30
CA GLU A 76 0.90 2.33 5.66
C GLU A 76 -0.57 2.73 5.78
N GLY A 77 -1.28 2.08 6.68
CA GLY A 77 -2.64 2.46 7.01
C GLY A 77 -3.12 1.86 8.31
N THR A 78 -4.09 2.53 8.93
CA THR A 78 -4.72 2.05 10.16
C THR A 78 -6.04 1.38 9.81
N VAL A 79 -6.26 0.15 10.22
CA VAL A 79 -7.51 -0.57 9.98
C VAL A 79 -8.61 0.05 10.85
N MET A 80 -9.82 0.18 10.31
CA MET A 80 -10.97 0.64 11.09
C MET A 80 -11.20 -0.28 12.30
N THR A 81 -11.18 0.31 13.49
CA THR A 81 -11.33 -0.38 14.77
C THR A 81 -12.81 -0.75 14.98
N VAL A 82 -13.15 -2.04 14.86
CA VAL A 82 -14.51 -2.56 15.14
C VAL A 82 -14.61 -3.04 16.60
N VAL A 83 -13.49 -3.48 17.18
CA VAL A 83 -13.39 -3.87 18.60
C VAL A 83 -12.77 -2.72 19.41
N PRO A 84 -13.47 -2.13 20.39
CA PRO A 84 -12.92 -1.08 21.23
C PRO A 84 -11.63 -1.53 21.93
N GLY A 85 -10.55 -0.76 21.75
CA GLY A 85 -9.24 -1.03 22.37
C GLY A 85 -8.25 -1.82 21.53
N LEU A 86 -8.54 -2.15 20.27
CA LEU A 86 -7.62 -2.84 19.37
C LEU A 86 -7.34 -2.05 18.09
N ASP A 87 -6.21 -1.33 18.06
CA ASP A 87 -5.75 -0.62 16.88
C ASP A 87 -4.79 -1.51 16.06
N LEU A 88 -5.25 -1.90 14.87
CA LEU A 88 -4.46 -2.72 13.95
C LEU A 88 -3.88 -1.83 12.85
N LYS A 89 -2.56 -1.85 12.71
CA LYS A 89 -1.84 -1.18 11.62
C LYS A 89 -1.49 -2.20 10.54
N VAL A 90 -1.61 -1.80 9.29
CA VAL A 90 -1.16 -2.58 8.14
C VAL A 90 -0.09 -1.79 7.39
N SER A 91 0.91 -2.51 6.90
CA SER A 91 1.99 -1.95 6.09
C SER A 91 2.25 -2.85 4.89
N GLY A 92 2.38 -2.27 3.70
CA GLY A 92 2.80 -2.91 2.48
C GLY A 92 4.12 -2.32 2.00
N HIS A 93 5.07 -3.17 1.62
CA HIS A 93 6.40 -2.76 1.17
C HIS A 93 6.73 -3.45 -0.14
N ALA A 94 7.19 -2.66 -1.12
CA ALA A 94 7.63 -3.15 -2.42
C ALA A 94 8.86 -2.37 -2.89
N ALA A 95 9.94 -3.08 -3.25
CA ALA A 95 11.17 -2.47 -3.72
C ALA A 95 11.73 -3.18 -4.96
N GLY A 96 12.47 -2.45 -5.79
CA GLY A 96 13.46 -3.04 -6.68
C GLY A 96 13.96 -2.13 -7.82
N PRO A 97 14.72 -2.68 -8.78
CA PRO A 97 15.43 -1.89 -9.80
C PRO A 97 14.50 -1.15 -10.77
N VAL A 98 14.89 0.06 -11.19
CA VAL A 98 14.20 0.84 -12.24
C VAL A 98 14.60 0.29 -13.61
N GLU A 99 13.66 0.19 -14.55
CA GLU A 99 14.00 -0.20 -15.93
C GLU A 99 14.94 0.86 -16.51
N LYS A 100 16.11 0.43 -16.99
CA LYS A 100 17.02 1.23 -17.80
C LYS A 100 16.97 0.63 -19.21
N TRP A 101 16.60 1.40 -20.23
CA TRP A 101 16.82 0.98 -21.62
C TRP A 101 18.34 0.91 -21.88
N THR A 102 18.92 -0.28 -21.81
CA THR A 102 20.21 -0.52 -22.45
C THR A 102 19.92 -0.70 -23.94
N ALA A 103 20.18 0.32 -24.75
CA ALA A 103 20.30 0.14 -26.19
C ALA A 103 21.54 -0.72 -26.44
N GLU A 104 21.34 -1.95 -26.95
CA GLU A 104 22.40 -2.75 -27.55
C GLU A 104 22.54 -2.39 -29.03
#